data_AF-A0A1V5I2A4-F1
#
_entry.id   AF-A0A1V5I2A4-F1
#
_cell.length_a   1.000
_cell.length_b   1.000
_cell.length_c   1.000
_cell.angle_alpha   90.00
_cell.angle_beta   90.00
_cell.angle_gamma   90.00
#
_symmetry.space_group_name_H-M   'P 1'
#
loop_
_entity.id
_entity.type
_entity.pdbx_description
1 polymer ?
#
loop_
_entity_poly.entity_id
_entity_poly.type
_entity_poly.pdbx_seq_one_letter_code
_entity_poly.pdbx_strand_id
1 'polypeptide(L)'
;MAKPEAVEELRDDAEFQKNSDLTCQAHCCITHGCKYGKKDCPVEAGRLVQSYPCPDCEEPFRRPPEDDEIIIPRSELFRTLARLKRASEQVTELQQELTLKEEQLRAHRRVSLNSAQASALSADLAATNEAVHKRYAAANKDRA
;
A
#
# COMPACT_ATOMS: atom_id res chain seq x y z
N MET A 1 2.79 22.78 64.36
CA MET A 1 1.95 23.78 63.67
C MET A 1 2.43 23.86 62.23
N ALA A 2 1.69 23.23 61.31
CA ALA A 2 2.04 23.18 59.90
C ALA A 2 1.66 24.50 59.21
N LYS A 3 2.57 25.04 58.39
CA LYS A 3 2.31 26.22 57.55
C LYS A 3 1.38 25.83 56.41
N PRO A 4 0.40 26.67 56.03
CA PRO A 4 -0.38 26.43 54.82
C PRO A 4 0.48 26.73 53.59
N GLU A 5 0.57 25.74 52.71
CA GLU A 5 1.17 25.88 51.38
C GLU A 5 0.30 26.78 50.51
N ALA A 6 0.93 27.76 49.87
CA ALA A 6 0.28 28.66 48.93
C ALA A 6 -0.08 27.87 47.67
N VAL A 7 -1.38 27.80 47.38
CA VAL A 7 -1.91 27.24 46.14
C VAL A 7 -1.85 28.35 45.09
N GLU A 8 -0.81 28.32 44.25
CA GLU A 8 -0.67 29.20 43.10
C GLU A 8 -1.60 28.66 41.99
N GLU A 9 -2.73 29.32 41.77
CA GLU A 9 -3.65 29.01 40.67
C GLU A 9 -2.96 29.29 39.33
N LEU A 10 -2.35 28.25 38.75
CA LEU A 10 -1.98 28.18 37.35
C LEU A 10 -3.26 28.28 36.51
N ARG A 11 -3.63 29.49 36.11
CA ARG A 11 -4.65 29.70 35.09
C ARG A 11 -4.05 29.32 33.74
N ASP A 12 -4.71 28.42 33.04
CA ASP A 12 -4.28 27.85 31.76
C ASP A 12 -4.16 28.94 30.67
N ASP A 13 -2.96 29.46 30.44
CA ASP A 13 -2.65 30.45 29.39
C ASP A 13 -3.04 29.99 27.97
N ALA A 14 -3.20 28.68 27.78
CA ALA A 14 -3.56 28.07 26.50
C ALA A 14 -4.98 28.44 26.00
N GLU A 15 -5.91 28.75 26.91
CA GLU A 15 -7.29 29.08 26.52
C GLU A 15 -7.43 30.53 26.04
N PHE A 16 -6.58 31.43 26.55
CA PHE A 16 -6.58 32.85 26.18
C PHE A 16 -6.00 33.10 24.78
N GLN A 17 -4.98 32.34 24.38
CA GLN A 17 -4.35 32.45 23.05
C GLN A 17 -5.30 32.02 21.91
N LYS A 18 -6.17 31.04 22.16
CA LYS A 18 -7.11 30.49 21.16
C LYS A 18 -8.13 31.51 20.64
N ASN A 19 -8.54 32.46 21.48
CA ASN A 19 -9.47 33.53 21.08
C ASN A 19 -8.80 34.62 20.24
N SER A 20 -7.50 34.80 20.39
CA SER A 20 -6.76 35.83 19.69
C SER A 20 -6.47 35.46 18.23
N ASP A 21 -6.36 34.17 17.93
CA ASP A 21 -6.14 33.63 16.59
C ASP A 21 -7.36 33.76 15.69
N LEU A 22 -8.55 33.50 16.24
CA LEU A 22 -9.84 33.65 15.56
C LEU A 22 -10.09 35.09 15.10
N THR A 23 -9.64 36.08 15.89
CA THR A 23 -9.80 37.48 15.48
C THR A 23 -9.01 37.78 14.21
N CYS A 24 -7.76 37.30 14.10
CA CYS A 24 -6.88 37.60 12.97
C CYS A 24 -7.44 37.11 11.64
N GLN A 25 -8.22 36.03 11.65
CA GLN A 25 -8.84 35.44 10.46
C GLN A 25 -9.71 36.42 9.66
N ALA A 26 -10.36 37.36 10.32
CA ALA A 26 -11.35 38.22 9.69
C ALA A 26 -10.78 39.50 9.07
N HIS A 27 -9.54 39.89 9.39
CA HIS A 27 -9.04 41.23 9.05
C HIS A 27 -7.52 41.35 8.85
N CYS A 28 -6.73 40.31 9.15
CA CYS A 28 -5.31 40.31 8.84
C CYS A 28 -5.11 39.81 7.42
N CYS A 29 -4.04 40.25 6.74
CA CYS A 29 -3.71 39.79 5.39
C CYS A 29 -2.36 39.06 5.36
N ILE A 30 -2.21 38.05 4.52
CA ILE A 30 -0.91 37.39 4.31
C ILE A 30 0.11 38.33 3.64
N THR A 31 -0.38 39.24 2.80
CA THR A 31 0.47 40.19 2.04
C THR A 31 0.70 41.49 2.81
N HIS A 32 -0.35 42.02 3.45
CA HIS A 32 -0.28 43.30 4.18
C HIS A 32 0.00 43.14 5.68
N GLY A 33 0.05 41.90 6.18
CA GLY A 33 0.40 41.58 7.56
C GLY A 33 -0.73 41.75 8.57
N CYS A 34 -0.37 41.72 9.85
CA CYS A 34 -1.30 41.86 10.96
C CYS A 34 -1.84 43.29 11.13
N LYS A 35 -3.17 43.46 11.11
CA LYS A 35 -3.83 44.75 11.40
C LYS A 35 -3.42 45.33 12.77
N TYR A 36 -3.15 44.47 13.74
CA TYR A 36 -2.79 44.88 15.11
C TYR A 36 -1.29 44.85 15.38
N GLY A 37 -0.45 44.64 14.35
CA GLY A 37 1.01 44.61 14.50
C GLY A 37 1.55 43.44 15.34
N LYS A 38 0.77 42.36 15.49
CA LYS A 38 1.24 41.14 16.19
C LYS A 38 2.30 40.44 15.33
N LYS A 39 3.50 40.26 15.88
CA LYS A 39 4.64 39.60 15.20
C LYS A 39 4.40 38.14 14.83
N ASP A 40 3.49 37.46 15.51
CA ASP A 40 3.17 36.04 15.27
C ASP A 40 1.71 35.87 14.84
N CYS A 41 1.24 36.75 13.94
CA CYS A 41 -0.10 36.65 13.38
C CYS A 41 -0.22 35.35 12.54
N PRO A 42 -1.14 34.44 12.88
CA PRO A 42 -1.25 33.16 12.18
C PRO A 42 -1.65 33.31 10.71
N VAL A 43 -2.33 34.40 10.35
CA VAL A 43 -2.69 34.71 8.95
C VAL A 43 -1.48 35.20 8.15
N GLU A 44 -0.66 36.07 8.72
CA GLU A 44 0.58 36.56 8.10
C GLU A 44 1.59 35.43 7.91
N ALA A 45 1.67 34.52 8.88
CA ALA A 45 2.49 33.32 8.80
C ALA A 45 1.92 32.22 7.88
N GLY A 46 0.74 32.42 7.28
CA GLY A 46 0.09 31.43 6.41
C GLY A 46 -0.42 30.17 7.12
N ARG A 47 -0.53 30.19 8.46
CA ARG A 47 -1.05 29.07 9.27
C ARG A 47 -2.57 29.07 9.38
N LEU A 48 -3.21 30.22 9.19
CA LEU A 48 -4.66 30.38 9.20
C LEU A 48 -5.14 31.08 7.93
N VAL A 49 -6.20 30.57 7.31
CA VAL A 49 -6.79 31.12 6.09
C VAL A 49 -7.74 32.26 6.43
N GLN A 50 -7.62 33.40 5.75
CA GLN A 50 -8.52 34.55 5.92
C GLN A 50 -9.98 34.18 5.61
N SER A 51 -10.90 34.65 6.46
CA SER A 51 -12.34 34.46 6.25
C SER A 51 -12.92 35.44 5.24
N TYR A 52 -12.32 36.63 5.11
CA TYR A 52 -12.79 37.73 4.27
C TYR A 52 -11.62 38.29 3.45
N PRO A 53 -11.86 38.89 2.27
CA PRO A 53 -10.79 39.44 1.46
C PRO A 53 -10.22 40.68 2.14
N CYS A 54 -8.92 40.89 1.98
CA CYS A 54 -8.31 42.16 2.32
C CYS A 54 -8.80 43.24 1.34
N PRO A 55 -9.42 44.34 1.83
CA PRO A 55 -9.95 45.39 0.96
C PRO A 55 -8.85 46.16 0.21
N ASP A 56 -7.62 46.10 0.71
CA ASP A 56 -6.47 46.78 0.12
C ASP A 56 -5.72 45.91 -0.91
N CYS A 57 -6.07 44.61 -1.03
CA CYS A 57 -5.53 43.77 -2.09
C CYS A 57 -6.31 44.00 -3.38
N GLU A 58 -5.62 44.43 -4.44
CA GLU A 58 -6.23 44.63 -5.77
C GLU A 58 -6.67 43.32 -6.44
N GLU A 59 -6.14 42.17 -5.99
CA GLU A 59 -6.54 40.87 -6.53
C GLU A 59 -7.74 40.27 -5.77
N PRO A 60 -8.87 40.00 -6.47
CA PRO A 60 -10.00 39.31 -5.87
C PRO A 60 -9.60 37.86 -5.61
N PHE A 61 -9.54 37.47 -4.34
CA PHE A 61 -9.51 36.09 -3.83
C PHE A 61 -8.93 35.01 -4.78
N ARG A 62 -7.80 34.41 -4.41
CA ARG A 62 -7.66 32.98 -4.67
C ARG A 62 -8.82 32.30 -3.95
N ARG A 63 -9.88 31.94 -4.67
CA ARG A 63 -10.90 31.05 -4.14
C ARG A 63 -10.16 29.83 -3.57
N PRO A 64 -10.47 29.39 -2.34
CA PRO A 64 -10.14 28.03 -1.94
C PRO A 64 -10.61 27.11 -3.08
N PRO A 65 -9.79 26.16 -3.55
CA PRO A 65 -10.26 25.21 -4.56
C PRO A 65 -11.59 24.64 -4.07
N GLU A 66 -12.62 24.82 -4.88
CA GLU A 66 -13.97 24.39 -4.56
C GLU A 66 -13.91 22.87 -4.29
N ASP A 67 -14.52 22.46 -3.17
CA ASP A 67 -14.48 21.15 -2.51
C ASP A 67 -13.97 19.96 -3.36
N ASP A 68 -12.93 19.28 -2.83
CA ASP A 68 -12.37 17.95 -3.16
C ASP A 68 -10.94 17.87 -3.76
N GLU A 69 -10.27 18.99 -4.06
CA GLU A 69 -8.84 18.92 -4.40
C GLU A 69 -7.99 18.70 -3.15
N ILE A 70 -7.74 17.42 -2.82
CA ILE A 70 -6.72 17.05 -1.84
C ILE A 70 -5.38 17.59 -2.34
N ILE A 71 -4.91 18.69 -1.74
CA ILE A 71 -3.57 19.22 -1.98
C ILE A 71 -2.58 18.27 -1.33
N ILE A 72 -2.22 17.20 -2.05
CA ILE A 72 -1.15 16.29 -1.63
C ILE A 72 0.17 17.05 -1.82
N PRO A 73 0.97 17.26 -0.75
CA PRO A 73 2.28 17.87 -0.88
C PRO A 73 3.10 17.14 -1.94
N ARG A 74 3.79 17.89 -2.82
CA ARG A 74 4.58 17.30 -3.92
C ARG A 74 5.55 16.22 -3.44
N SER A 75 6.12 16.39 -2.24
CA SER A 75 7.00 15.40 -1.59
C SER A 75 6.27 14.09 -1.24
N GLU A 76 5.02 14.17 -0.79
CA GLU A 76 4.19 13.01 -0.50
C GLU A 76 3.77 12.28 -1.77
N LEU A 77 3.38 13.03 -2.82
CA LEU A 77 3.10 12.47 -4.15
C LEU A 77 4.30 11.70 -4.72
N PHE A 78 5.51 12.25 -4.59
CA PHE A 78 6.71 11.53 -5.05
C PHE A 78 6.98 10.25 -4.24
N ARG A 79 6.74 10.27 -2.93
CA ARG A 79 6.91 9.08 -2.08
C ARG A 79 5.89 8.00 -2.43
N THR A 80 4.62 8.36 -2.62
CA THR A 80 3.57 7.42 -3.00
C THR A 80 3.82 6.85 -4.38
N LEU A 81 4.22 7.69 -5.35
CA LEU A 81 4.59 7.24 -6.69
C LEU A 81 5.79 6.27 -6.66
N ALA A 82 6.81 6.56 -5.87
CA ALA A 82 7.96 5.67 -5.71
C ALA A 82 7.58 4.32 -5.07
N ARG A 83 6.65 4.31 -4.11
CA ARG A 83 6.10 3.08 -3.52
C ARG A 83 5.30 2.28 -4.55
N LEU A 84 4.42 2.94 -5.31
CA LEU A 84 3.62 2.32 -6.36
C LEU A 84 4.50 1.71 -7.45
N LYS A 85 5.56 2.40 -7.87
CA LYS A 85 6.50 1.88 -8.86
C LYS A 85 7.16 0.58 -8.39
N ARG A 86 7.70 0.56 -7.16
CA ARG A 86 8.31 -0.66 -6.58
C ARG A 86 7.28 -1.79 -6.44
N ALA A 87 6.07 -1.48 -5.99
CA ALA A 87 5.00 -2.47 -5.87
C ALA A 87 4.62 -3.05 -7.24
N SER A 88 4.57 -2.21 -8.29
CA SER A 88 4.32 -2.65 -9.65
C SER A 88 5.42 -3.58 -10.16
N GLU A 89 6.69 -3.26 -9.92
CA GLU A 89 7.83 -4.11 -10.28
C GLU A 89 7.75 -5.47 -9.55
N GLN A 90 7.45 -5.47 -8.25
CA GLN A 90 7.25 -6.69 -7.47
C GLN A 90 6.10 -7.56 -8.00
N VAL A 91 4.97 -6.97 -8.39
CA VAL A 91 3.85 -7.71 -8.99
C VAL A 91 4.29 -8.39 -10.28
N THR A 92 5.08 -7.70 -11.13
CA THR A 92 5.57 -8.30 -12.37
C THR A 92 6.54 -9.46 -12.14
N GLU A 93 7.42 -9.36 -11.13
CA GLU A 93 8.34 -10.44 -10.76
C GLU A 93 7.58 -11.67 -10.25
N LEU A 94 6.61 -11.47 -9.35
CA LEU A 94 5.77 -12.55 -8.82
C LEU A 94 4.92 -13.23 -9.91
N GLN A 95 4.43 -12.47 -10.89
CA GLN A 95 3.71 -13.03 -12.03
C GLN A 95 4.62 -13.95 -12.86
N GLN A 96 5.86 -13.56 -13.13
CA GLN A 96 6.83 -14.42 -13.82
C GLN A 96 7.14 -15.68 -13.02
N GLU A 97 7.39 -15.56 -11.71
CA GLU A 97 7.63 -16.71 -10.84
C GLU A 97 6.45 -17.68 -10.82
N LEU A 98 5.22 -17.16 -10.75
CA LEU A 98 4.00 -17.97 -10.77
C LEU A 98 3.87 -18.74 -12.08
N THR A 99 4.08 -18.09 -13.23
CA THR A 99 4.02 -18.76 -14.53
C THR A 99 5.05 -19.90 -14.64
N LEU A 100 6.28 -19.66 -14.18
CA LEU A 100 7.32 -20.69 -14.14
C LEU A 100 6.92 -21.88 -13.25
N LYS A 101 6.38 -21.61 -12.06
CA LYS A 101 5.92 -22.66 -11.13
C LYS A 101 4.76 -23.47 -11.70
N GLU A 102 3.83 -22.84 -12.40
CA GLU A 102 2.74 -23.55 -13.08
C GLU A 102 3.28 -24.49 -14.17
N GLU A 103 4.23 -24.05 -14.97
CA GLU A 103 4.89 -24.88 -15.99
C GLU A 103 5.63 -26.06 -15.37
N GLN A 104 6.38 -25.83 -14.29
CA GLN A 104 7.05 -26.87 -13.53
C GLN A 104 6.06 -27.90 -12.99
N LEU A 105 4.92 -27.45 -12.43
CA LEU A 105 3.89 -28.33 -11.92
C LEU A 105 3.24 -29.14 -13.05
N ARG A 106 2.96 -28.52 -14.21
CA ARG A 106 2.47 -29.21 -15.42
C ARG A 106 3.46 -30.27 -15.88
N ALA A 107 4.76 -29.95 -15.92
CA ALA A 107 5.82 -30.88 -16.30
C ALA A 107 5.92 -32.06 -15.32
N HIS A 108 5.90 -31.79 -14.00
CA HIS A 108 5.93 -32.82 -12.97
C HIS A 108 4.72 -33.77 -13.07
N ARG A 109 3.51 -33.23 -13.26
CA ARG A 109 2.30 -34.03 -13.47
C ARG A 109 2.43 -34.94 -14.70
N ARG A 110 2.98 -34.42 -15.81
CA ARG A 110 3.23 -35.21 -17.02
C ARG A 110 4.21 -36.35 -16.77
N VAL A 111 5.33 -36.09 -16.08
CA VAL A 111 6.30 -37.14 -15.72
C VAL A 111 5.67 -38.21 -14.83
N SER A 112 4.90 -37.79 -13.82
CA SER A 112 4.20 -38.72 -12.93
C SER A 112 3.23 -39.63 -13.68
N LEU A 113 2.40 -39.07 -14.59
CA LEU A 113 1.49 -39.85 -15.44
C LEU A 113 2.24 -40.83 -16.34
N ASN A 114 3.30 -40.37 -17.02
CA ASN A 114 4.09 -41.23 -17.89
C ASN A 114 4.77 -42.36 -17.10
N SER A 115 5.25 -42.08 -15.89
CA SER A 115 5.87 -43.11 -15.03
C SER A 115 4.86 -44.17 -14.59
N ALA A 116 3.63 -43.77 -14.26
CA ALA A 116 2.56 -44.70 -13.89
C ALA A 116 2.14 -45.56 -15.09
N GLN A 117 2.00 -44.95 -16.27
CA GLN A 117 1.72 -45.68 -17.52
C GLN A 117 2.83 -46.68 -17.87
N ALA A 118 4.10 -46.28 -17.75
CA ALA A 118 5.23 -47.17 -17.99
C ALA A 118 5.25 -48.35 -17.03
N SER A 119 4.95 -48.12 -15.74
CA SER A 119 4.84 -49.19 -14.74
C SER A 119 3.71 -50.18 -15.08
N ALA A 120 2.56 -49.68 -15.52
CA ALA A 120 1.42 -50.53 -15.91
C ALA A 120 1.76 -51.39 -17.14
N LEU A 121 2.30 -50.77 -18.20
CA LEU A 121 2.73 -51.47 -19.41
C LEU A 121 3.82 -52.52 -19.12
N SER A 122 4.75 -52.22 -18.21
CA SER A 122 5.77 -53.17 -17.79
C SER A 122 5.17 -54.39 -17.08
N ALA A 123 4.13 -54.20 -16.27
CA ALA A 123 3.43 -55.29 -15.60
C ALA A 123 2.68 -56.17 -16.61
N ASP A 124 1.97 -55.55 -17.56
CA ASP A 124 1.26 -56.27 -18.63
C ASP A 124 2.23 -57.06 -19.52
N LEU A 125 3.38 -56.47 -19.87
CA LEU A 125 4.42 -57.15 -20.64
C LEU A 125 5.01 -58.35 -19.87
N ALA A 126 5.21 -58.22 -18.56
CA ALA A 126 5.67 -59.33 -17.73
C ALA A 126 4.63 -60.48 -17.69
N ALA A 127 3.35 -60.15 -17.50
CA ALA A 127 2.27 -61.13 -17.47
C ALA A 127 2.11 -61.86 -18.81
N THR A 128 2.20 -61.14 -19.94
CA THR A 128 2.14 -61.73 -21.28
C THR A 128 3.34 -62.63 -21.57
N ASN A 129 4.57 -62.20 -21.21
CA ASN A 129 5.76 -63.03 -21.35
C ASN A 129 5.65 -64.32 -20.54
N GLU A 130 5.20 -64.25 -19.29
CA GLU A 130 4.97 -65.44 -18.46
C GLU A 130 3.96 -66.40 -19.10
N ALA A 131 2.85 -65.88 -19.65
CA ALA A 131 1.85 -66.68 -20.34
C ALA A 131 2.40 -67.36 -21.60
N VAL A 132 3.21 -66.66 -22.40
CA VAL A 132 3.88 -67.22 -23.58
C VAL A 132 4.85 -68.33 -23.16
N HIS A 133 5.68 -68.11 -22.13
CA HIS A 133 6.59 -69.12 -21.61
C HIS A 133 5.84 -70.38 -21.14
N LYS A 134 4.72 -70.23 -20.43
CA LYS A 134 3.86 -71.37 -20.03
C LYS A 134 3.33 -72.15 -21.23
N ARG A 135 2.83 -71.46 -22.26
CA ARG A 135 2.33 -72.10 -23.50
C ARG A 135 3.43 -72.84 -24.23
N TYR A 136 4.61 -72.25 -24.35
CA TYR A 136 5.77 -72.88 -24.99
C TYR A 136 6.22 -74.13 -24.23
N ALA A 137 6.28 -74.06 -22.89
CA ALA A 137 6.63 -75.21 -22.05
C ALA A 137 5.61 -76.36 -22.17
N ALA A 138 4.31 -76.04 -22.26
CA ALA A 138 3.26 -77.04 -22.47
C ALA A 138 3.41 -77.72 -23.83
N ALA A 139 3.55 -76.94 -24.91
CA ALA A 139 3.68 -77.47 -26.27
C ALA A 139 4.91 -78.37 -26.47
N ASN A 140 5.99 -78.13 -25.72
CA ASN A 140 7.19 -78.98 -25.77
C ASN A 140 7.07 -80.26 -24.95
N LYS A 141 6.25 -80.29 -23.89
CA LYS A 141 5.97 -81.52 -23.14
C LYS A 141 5.22 -82.55 -23.99
N ASP A 142 4.33 -82.10 -24.87
CA ASP A 142 3.54 -82.98 -25.73
C ASP A 142 4.36 -83.61 -26.88
N ARG A 143 5.61 -83.16 -27.07
CA ARG A 143 6.51 -83.62 -28.14
C ARG A 143 7.55 -84.66 -27.67
N ALA A 144 7.74 -84.84 -26.37
CA ALA A 144 8.73 -85.75 -25.78
C ALA A 144 8.05 -87.05 -25.31
#